data_AF-A0A8T6HHT7-F1
#
_entry.id   AF-A0A8T6HHT7-F1
#
_cell.length_a   1.000
_cell.length_b   1.000
_cell.length_c   1.000
_cell.angle_alpha   90.00
_cell.angle_beta   90.00
_cell.angle_gamma   90.00
#
_symmetry.space_group_name_H-M   'P 1'
#
loop_
_entity.id
_entity.type
_entity.pdbx_description
1 polymer ?
#
loop_
_entity_poly.entity_id
_entity_poly.type
_entity_poly.pdbx_seq_one_letter_code
_entity_poly.pdbx_strand_id
1 'polypeptide(L)' 'MTAPNRYVAETLRELLFAEGVSVRFVVEPDRRDEGDFAPVILMVPDSKTHVAREILGKV' A
#
# COMPACT_ATOMS: atom_id res chain seq x y z
N MET A 1 3.31 4.01 3.76
CA MET A 1 3.49 2.74 4.52
C MET A 1 4.11 1.71 3.60
N THR A 2 4.58 0.57 4.13
CA THR A 2 5.31 -0.43 3.32
C THR A 2 4.61 -1.78 3.42
N ALA A 3 4.36 -2.42 2.29
CA ALA A 3 3.95 -3.81 2.20
C ALA A 3 5.18 -4.69 1.90
N PRO A 4 5.22 -5.92 2.42
CA PRO A 4 6.36 -6.82 2.27
C PRO A 4 6.54 -7.35 0.85
N ASN A 5 5.48 -7.36 0.04
CA ASN A 5 5.50 -7.86 -1.33
C ASN A 5 4.32 -7.26 -2.14
N ARG A 6 4.33 -7.48 -3.45
CA ARG A 6 3.30 -6.94 -4.35
C ARG A 6 1.91 -7.48 -4.06
N TYR A 7 1.80 -8.77 -3.70
CA TYR A 7 0.51 -9.37 -3.39
C TYR A 7 -0.18 -8.67 -2.22
N VAL A 8 0.54 -8.47 -1.11
CA VAL A 8 0.02 -7.72 0.05
C VAL A 8 -0.30 -6.28 -0.35
N ALA A 9 0.54 -5.65 -1.17
CA ALA A 9 0.31 -4.28 -1.62
C ALA A 9 -1.00 -4.12 -2.41
N GLU A 10 -1.29 -5.04 -3.35
CA GLU A 10 -2.56 -5.06 -4.12
C GLU A 10 -3.76 -5.28 -3.19
N THR A 11 -3.68 -6.25 -2.27
CA THR A 11 -4.77 -6.51 -1.31
C THR A 11 -5.08 -5.28 -0.45
N LEU A 12 -4.04 -4.60 0.06
CA LEU A 12 -4.22 -3.38 0.86
C LEU A 12 -4.77 -2.23 0.02
N ARG A 13 -4.39 -2.12 -1.25
CA ARG A 13 -4.97 -1.15 -2.18
C ARG A 13 -6.45 -1.42 -2.42
N GLU A 14 -6.86 -2.66 -2.64
CA GLU A 14 -8.26 -3.00 -2.84
C GLU A 14 -9.10 -2.66 -1.60
N LEU A 15 -8.61 -3.02 -0.41
CA LEU A 15 -9.26 -2.67 0.85
C LEU A 15 -9.43 -1.15 1.02
N LEU A 16 -8.34 -0.40 0.86
CA LEU A 16 -8.37 1.06 1.02
C LEU A 16 -9.23 1.73 -0.06
N PHE A 17 -9.22 1.20 -1.28
CA PHE A 17 -10.02 1.72 -2.38
C PHE A 17 -11.52 1.51 -2.15
N ALA A 18 -11.91 0.35 -1.60
CA ALA A 18 -13.30 0.08 -1.21
C ALA A 18 -13.83 1.10 -0.19
N GLU A 19 -12.95 1.59 0.67
CA GLU A 19 -13.25 2.62 1.69
C GLU A 19 -13.05 4.07 1.17
N GLY A 20 -12.83 4.26 -0.13
CA GLY A 20 -12.69 5.58 -0.75
C GLY A 20 -11.34 6.25 -0.52
N VAL A 21 -10.30 5.50 -0.19
CA VAL A 21 -8.91 5.98 -0.07
C VAL A 21 -8.12 5.55 -1.30
N SER A 22 -7.70 6.53 -2.11
CA SER A 22 -6.83 6.27 -3.26
C SER A 22 -5.40 5.93 -2.79
N VAL A 23 -4.77 4.95 -3.45
CA VAL A 23 -3.43 4.48 -3.13
C VAL A 23 -2.56 4.49 -4.38
N ARG A 24 -1.31 4.95 -4.25
CA ARG A 24 -0.28 4.84 -5.28
C ARG A 24 0.85 3.94 -4.79
N PHE A 25 1.32 3.07 -5.69
CA PHE A 25 2.49 2.23 -5.44
C PHE A 25 3.77 2.89 -5.92
N VAL A 26 4.82 2.73 -5.11
CA VAL A 26 6.19 3.02 -5.48
C VAL A 26 7.01 1.78 -5.15
N VAL A 27 7.58 1.17 -6.18
CA VAL A 27 8.58 0.11 -6.03
C VAL A 27 9.94 0.79 -6.06
N GLU A 28 10.78 0.48 -5.07
CA GLU A 28 12.14 1.00 -5.04
C GLU A 28 12.92 0.47 -6.27
N PRO A 29 13.58 1.35 -7.05
CA PRO A 29 14.22 0.96 -8.31
C PRO A 29 15.33 -0.08 -8.13
N ASP A 30 16.06 -0.05 -7.01
CA ASP A 30 17.13 -1.00 -6.66
C ASP A 30 16.63 -2.41 -6.34
N ARG A 31 15.32 -2.62 -6.20
CA ARG A 31 14.72 -3.92 -5.85
C ARG A 31 13.91 -4.54 -6.98
N ARG A 32 14.08 -4.05 -8.20
CA ARG A 32 13.28 -4.48 -9.35
C ARG A 32 13.49 -5.96 -9.70
N ASP A 33 14.70 -6.48 -9.48
CA ASP A 33 15.06 -7.88 -9.70
C ASP A 33 14.41 -8.85 -8.69
N GLU A 34 13.91 -8.35 -7.55
CA GLU A 34 13.17 -9.16 -6.56
C GLU A 34 11.72 -9.45 -7.01
N GLY A 35 11.28 -8.83 -8.11
CA GLY A 35 9.98 -9.10 -8.73
C GLY A 35 8.81 -8.87 -7.77
N ASP A 36 7.92 -9.87 -7.66
CA ASP A 36 6.75 -9.77 -6.78
C ASP A 36 7.09 -9.85 -5.29
N PHE A 37 8.29 -10.28 -4.92
CA PHE A 37 8.75 -10.33 -3.52
C PHE A 37 9.32 -9.00 -3.04
N ALA A 38 9.53 -8.04 -3.94
CA ALA A 38 10.03 -6.72 -3.58
C ALA A 38 9.05 -6.00 -2.63
N PRO A 39 9.56 -5.38 -1.54
CA PRO A 39 8.77 -4.49 -0.72
C PRO A 39 8.20 -3.33 -1.56
N VAL A 40 6.94 -2.95 -1.28
CA VAL A 40 6.24 -1.89 -2.00
C VAL A 40 5.86 -0.78 -1.05
N ILE A 41 6.15 0.46 -1.42
CA ILE A 41 5.71 1.63 -0.68
C ILE A 41 4.31 2.03 -1.18
N LEU A 42 3.34 2.01 -0.26
CA LEU A 42 1.98 2.52 -0.47
C LEU A 42 1.91 3.97 -0.02
N MET A 43 1.62 4.86 -0.95
CA MET A 43 1.35 6.27 -0.73
C MET A 43 -0.16 6.50 -0.69
N VAL A 44 -0.62 7.12 0.40
CA VAL A 44 -1.99 7.59 0.57
C VAL A 44 -2.00 9.12 0.58
N PRO A 45 -3.07 9.79 0.13
CA PRO A 45 -3.20 11.24 0.27
C PRO A 45 -3.06 11.67 1.72
N ASP A 46 -2.32 12.75 1.98
CA ASP A 46 -2.08 13.24 3.35
C ASP A 46 -3.38 13.44 4.13
N SER A 47 -4.40 14.02 3.48
CA SER A 47 -5.73 14.27 4.05
C SER A 47 -6.49 13.00 4.46
N LYS A 48 -6.06 11.81 4.00
CA LYS A 48 -6.67 10.51 4.29
C LYS A 48 -5.78 9.60 5.13
N THR A 49 -4.64 10.08 5.62
CA THR A 49 -3.71 9.28 6.43
C THR A 49 -4.36 8.70 7.68
N HIS A 50 -5.21 9.49 8.37
CA HIS A 50 -5.92 9.04 9.57
C HIS A 50 -6.94 7.94 9.26
N VAL A 51 -7.69 8.09 8.16
CA VAL A 51 -8.66 7.08 7.68
C VAL A 51 -7.96 5.78 7.35
N ALA A 52 -6.86 5.85 6.60
CA ALA A 52 -6.06 4.67 6.25
C ALA A 52 -5.54 3.95 7.50
N ARG A 53 -5.06 4.69 8.51
CA ARG A 53 -4.63 4.10 9.79
C ARG A 53 -5.77 3.45 10.55
N GLU A 54 -6.95 4.05 10.55
CA GLU A 54 -8.12 3.50 11.25
C GLU A 54 -8.60 2.20 10.59
N ILE A 55 -8.70 2.16 9.26
CA ILE A 55 -9.07 0.96 8.50
C ILE A 55 -8.08 -0.17 8.79
N LEU A 56 -6.79 0.13 8.68
CA LEU A 56 -5.74 -0.87 8.85
C LEU A 56 -5.57 -1.33 10.29
N GLY A 57 -5.99 -0.55 11.29
CA GLY A 57 -6.01 -0.97 12.68
C GLY A 57 -7.13 -1.96 13.02
N LYS A 58 -8.07 -2.20 12.11
CA LYS A 58 -9.20 -3.13 12.29
C LYS A 58 -8.92 -4.52 11.69
N VAL A 59 -7.82 -4.68 10.95
CA VAL A 59 -7.38 -5.91 10.27
C VAL A 59 -6.11 -6.42 10.95
#